data_AF-A0A833DQE2-F1
#
_entry.id   AF-A0A833DQE2-F1
#
_cell.length_a   1.000
_cell.length_b   1.000
_cell.length_c   1.000
_cell.angle_alpha   90.00
_cell.angle_beta   90.00
_cell.angle_gamma   90.00
#
_symmetry.space_group_name_H-M   'P 1'
#
loop_
_entity.id
_entity.type
_entity.pdbx_description
1 polymer ?
#
loop_
_entity_poly.entity_id
_entity_poly.type
_entity_poly.pdbx_seq_one_letter_code
_entity_poly.pdbx_strand_id
1 'polypeptide(L)' 'IGEERPLLGIAGGVSIDNVEELKDKYDILVVGRGITKSRDPGRIARAIVNKLGEDIDQYRLYLDEDEDIS' A
#
# COMPACT_ATOMS: atom_id res chain seq x y z
N ILE A 1 5.45 -4.21 30.13
CA ILE A 1 4.48 -4.86 29.23
C ILE A 1 3.89 -3.76 28.36
N GLY A 2 4.35 -3.66 27.11
CA GLY A 2 3.79 -2.68 26.17
C GLY A 2 2.40 -3.13 25.75
N GLU A 3 1.43 -2.21 25.71
CA GLU A 3 0.12 -2.51 25.15
C GLU A 3 0.28 -2.82 23.66
N GLU A 4 -0.05 -4.04 23.25
CA GLU A 4 -0.25 -4.35 21.83
C GLU A 4 -1.54 -3.67 21.38
N ARG A 5 -1.40 -2.56 20.64
CA ARG A 5 -2.53 -1.93 19.96
C ARG A 5 -2.83 -2.65 18.65
N PRO A 6 -4.10 -2.81 18.26
CA PRO A 6 -4.45 -3.35 16.95
C PRO A 6 -3.91 -2.45 15.83
N LEU A 7 -3.47 -3.06 14.73
CA LEU A 7 -3.13 -2.35 13.50
C LEU A 7 -4.41 -1.86 12.81
N LEU A 8 -4.44 -0.60 12.41
CA LEU A 8 -5.58 -0.01 11.71
C LEU A 8 -5.32 0.04 10.21
N GLY A 9 -6.17 -0.65 9.44
CA GLY A 9 -6.10 -0.67 7.99
C GLY A 9 -7.26 0.04 7.30
N ILE A 10 -7.03 0.57 6.09
CA ILE A 10 -8.07 1.08 5.20
C ILE A 10 -8.01 0.41 3.82
N ALA A 11 -9.17 -0.02 3.33
CA ALA A 11 -9.35 -0.57 2.00
C ALA A 11 -10.51 0.16 1.31
N GLY A 12 -10.18 0.98 0.32
CA GLY A 12 -11.17 1.75 -0.45
C GLY A 12 -10.93 3.26 -0.41
N GLY A 13 -11.11 3.91 -1.56
CA GLY A 13 -10.90 5.34 -1.70
C GLY A 13 -9.44 5.79 -1.69
N VAL A 14 -8.46 4.90 -1.46
CA VAL A 14 -7.03 5.26 -1.49
C VAL A 14 -6.57 5.53 -2.92
N SER A 15 -5.89 6.66 -3.10
CA SER A 15 -5.33 7.13 -4.37
C SER A 15 -4.12 8.03 -4.13
N ILE A 16 -3.46 8.46 -5.20
CA ILE A 16 -2.33 9.40 -5.11
C ILE A 16 -2.72 10.75 -4.47
N ASP A 17 -3.98 11.15 -4.59
CA ASP A 17 -4.47 12.46 -4.16
C ASP A 17 -4.66 12.54 -2.64
N ASN A 18 -4.87 11.41 -1.96
CA ASN A 18 -5.16 11.37 -0.53
C ASN A 18 -4.21 10.49 0.31
N VAL A 19 -3.28 9.76 -0.31
CA VAL A 19 -2.35 8.89 0.44
C VAL A 19 -1.54 9.64 1.51
N GLU A 20 -1.19 10.91 1.26
CA GLU A 20 -0.44 11.74 2.20
C GLU A 20 -1.22 11.99 3.51
N GLU A 21 -2.54 12.14 3.42
CA GLU A 21 -3.40 12.34 4.59
C GLU A 21 -3.67 11.01 5.32
N LEU A 22 -3.75 9.91 4.57
CA LEU A 22 -4.09 8.60 5.10
C LEU A 22 -2.92 7.93 5.82
N LYS A 23 -1.67 8.21 5.41
CA LYS A 23 -0.48 7.57 5.98
C LYS A 23 -0.30 7.84 7.48
N ASP A 24 -0.73 9.00 7.97
CA ASP A 24 -0.61 9.38 9.38
C ASP A 24 -1.76 8.83 10.24
N LYS A 25 -2.80 8.27 9.60
CA LYS A 25 -4.04 7.80 10.25
C LYS A 25 -4.15 6.28 10.30
N TYR A 26 -3.50 5.58 9.39
CA TYR A 26 -3.63 4.14 9.19
C TYR A 26 -2.26 3.49 9.11
N ASP A 27 -2.10 2.36 9.78
CA ASP A 27 -0.88 1.56 9.74
C ASP A 27 -0.78 0.77 8.41
N ILE A 28 -1.92 0.44 7.78
CA ILE A 28 -1.98 -0.34 6.53
C ILE A 28 -2.90 0.35 5.50
N LEU A 29 -2.39 0.56 4.28
CA LEU A 29 -3.17 1.11 3.16
C LEU A 29 -3.32 0.08 2.04
N VAL A 30 -4.56 -0.26 1.69
CA VAL A 30 -4.86 -1.16 0.56
C VAL A 30 -5.37 -0.34 -0.64
N VAL A 31 -4.57 -0.31 -1.70
CA VAL A 31 -4.86 0.47 -2.91
C VAL A 31 -5.29 -0.42 -4.07
N GLY A 32 -6.57 -0.36 -4.42
CA GLY A 32 -7.12 -1.09 -5.57
C GLY A 32 -7.13 -0.25 -6.86
N ARG A 33 -8.33 0.19 -7.26
CA ARG A 33 -8.56 0.93 -8.53
C ARG A 33 -7.71 2.18 -8.71
N GLY A 34 -7.27 2.82 -7.62
CA GLY A 34 -6.35 3.95 -7.67
C GLY A 34 -5.05 3.62 -8.41
N ILE A 35 -4.60 2.37 -8.35
CA ILE A 35 -3.48 1.85 -9.15
C ILE A 35 -4.00 1.15 -10.40
N THR A 36 -4.88 0.14 -10.25
CA THR A 36 -5.19 -0.82 -11.33
C THR A 36 -5.97 -0.25 -12.51
N LYS A 37 -6.68 0.87 -12.32
CA LYS A 37 -7.40 1.56 -13.41
C LYS A 37 -6.67 2.80 -13.96
N SER A 38 -5.47 3.08 -13.46
CA SER A 38 -4.69 4.22 -13.97
C SER A 38 -4.08 3.92 -15.34
N ARG A 39 -3.73 4.97 -16.09
CA ARG A 39 -3.07 4.84 -17.40
C ARG A 39 -1.72 4.13 -17.32
N ASP A 40 -1.02 4.28 -16.20
CA ASP A 40 0.28 3.67 -15.92
C ASP A 40 0.32 3.20 -14.45
N PRO A 41 -0.15 1.98 -14.16
CA PRO A 41 -0.21 1.43 -12.80
C PRO A 41 1.14 1.41 -12.09
N GLY A 42 2.22 1.09 -12.83
CA GLY A 42 3.56 1.04 -12.26
C GLY A 42 4.06 2.41 -11.83
N ARG A 43 3.79 3.46 -12.62
CA ARG A 43 4.10 4.84 -12.23
C ARG A 43 3.28 5.29 -11.02
N ILE A 44 1.98 4.98 -10.97
CA ILE A 44 1.13 5.37 -9.83
C ILE A 44 1.53 4.65 -8.55
N ALA A 45 1.82 3.34 -8.62
CA ALA A 45 2.30 2.59 -7.46
C ALA A 45 3.60 3.20 -6.89
N ARG A 46 4.59 3.51 -7.74
CA ARG A 46 5.83 4.18 -7.31
C ARG A 46 5.56 5.56 -6.71
N ALA A 47 4.66 6.34 -7.30
CA ALA A 47 4.32 7.66 -6.80
C ALA A 47 3.63 7.60 -5.42
N ILE A 48 2.78 6.61 -5.18
CA ILE A 48 2.16 6.35 -3.87
C ILE A 48 3.23 5.95 -2.85
N VAL A 49 4.11 5.01 -3.18
CA VAL A 49 5.23 4.59 -2.31
C VAL A 49 6.14 5.77 -1.96
N ASN A 50 6.49 6.62 -2.93
CA ASN A 50 7.33 7.80 -2.68
C ASN A 50 6.69 8.81 -1.70
N LYS A 51 5.35 8.92 -1.69
CA LYS A 51 4.62 9.80 -0.76
C LYS A 51 4.57 9.27 0.66
N LEU A 52 4.62 7.96 0.81
CA LEU A 52 4.63 7.31 2.12
C LEU A 52 5.97 7.50 2.85
N GLY A 53 7.07 7.75 2.14
CA GLY A 53 8.36 8.16 2.71
C GLY A 53 9.32 6.99 3.01
N GLU A 54 10.42 7.28 3.69
CA GLU A 54 11.52 6.33 3.93
C GLU A 54 11.22 5.28 5.02
N ASP A 55 10.20 5.49 5.84
CA ASP A 55 9.81 4.57 6.94
C ASP A 55 8.93 3.40 6.50
N ILE A 56 8.62 3.27 5.20
CA ILE A 56 7.99 2.04 4.71
C ILE A 56 9.08 0.98 4.64
N ASP A 57 8.99 0.00 5.53
CA ASP A 57 9.73 -1.23 5.32
C ASP A 57 9.17 -1.88 4.05
N GLN A 58 9.86 -1.72 2.92
CA GLN A 58 9.50 -2.37 1.67
C GLN A 58 9.79 -3.85 1.83
N TYR A 59 8.87 -4.57 2.47
CA TYR A 59 8.83 -6.02 2.37
C TYR A 59 8.64 -6.34 0.89
N ARG A 60 9.74 -6.70 0.25
CA ARG A 60 9.73 -7.37 -1.04
C ARG A 60 8.92 -8.64 -0.80
N LEU A 61 7.66 -8.64 -1.20
CA LEU A 61 6.89 -9.88 -1.27
C LEU A 61 7.65 -10.77 -2.24
N TYR A 62 8.33 -11.77 -1.69
CA TYR A 62 8.64 -12.97 -2.43
C TYR A 62 7.28 -13.56 -2.78
N LEU A 63 6.75 -13.21 -3.95
CA LEU A 63 5.75 -14.03 -4.58
C LEU A 63 6.47 -15.34 -4.80
N ASP A 64 6.17 -16.36 -3.99
CA ASP A 64 6.56 -17.73 -4.34
C ASP A 64 5.97 -17.95 -5.74
N GLU A 65 6.85 -18.04 -6.74
CA GLU A 65 6.49 -18.23 -8.16
C GLU A 65 5.90 -19.63 -8.43
N ASP A 66 5.48 -20.34 -7.37
CA ASP A 66 5.09 -21.75 -7.36
C ASP A 66 3.58 -21.94 -7.07
N GLU A 67 2.71 -21.17 -7.73
CA GLU A 67 1.39 -21.68 -8.08
C GLU A 67 1.30 -21.72 -9.60
N ASP A 68 1.91 -22.77 -10.16
CA ASP A 68 1.52 -23.33 -11.45
C ASP A 68 0.01 -23.58 -11.41
N ILE A 69 -0.73 -22.66 -12.02
CA ILE A 69 -2.14 -22.83 -12.34
C ILE A 69 -2.24 -23.98 -13.34
N SER A 70 -2.55 -25.17 -12.82
CA SER A 70 -2.84 -26.40 -13.55
C SER A 70 -4.02 -26.25 -14.51
#